data_AF-A0A964UI63-F1
#
_entry.id   AF-A0A964UI63-F1
#
_cell.length_a   1.000
_cell.length_b   1.000
_cell.length_c   1.000
_cell.angle_alpha   90.00
_cell.angle_beta   90.00
_cell.angle_gamma   90.00
#
_symmetry.space_group_name_H-M   'P 1'
#
loop_
_entity.id
_entity.type
_entity.pdbx_description
1 polymer ?
#
loop_
_entity_poly.entity_id
_entity_poly.type
_entity_poly.pdbx_seq_one_letter_code
_entity_poly.pdbx_strand_id
1 'polypeptide(L)' 'QVLRAGAYELIARPDVPAGAAINEYVDVAKAFFDDREAKFVNGILDALAREVRA' A
#
# COMPACT_ATOMS: atom_id res chain seq x y z
N GLN A 1 11.16 -0.71 0.37
CA GLN A 1 10.68 -1.47 1.55
C GLN A 1 9.18 -1.27 1.77
N VAL A 2 8.64 -0.05 1.61
CA VAL A 2 7.20 0.26 1.69
C VAL A 2 6.33 -0.72 0.88
N LEU A 3 6.64 -0.92 -0.41
CA LEU A 3 5.87 -1.85 -1.25
C LEU A 3 5.90 -3.31 -0.76
N ARG A 4 7.00 -3.77 -0.17
CA ARG A 4 7.09 -5.15 0.34
C ARG A 4 6.25 -5.32 1.60
N ALA A 5 6.30 -4.35 2.51
CA ALA A 5 5.50 -4.36 3.73
C ALA A 5 4.00 -4.24 3.39
N GLY A 6 3.63 -3.27 2.55
CA GLY A 6 2.26 -3.11 2.08
C GLY A 6 1.73 -4.33 1.33
N ALA A 7 2.54 -4.94 0.45
CA ALA A 7 2.14 -6.17 -0.23
C ALA A 7 1.93 -7.34 0.73
N TYR A 8 2.85 -7.53 1.69
CA TYR A 8 2.69 -8.58 2.70
C TYR A 8 1.41 -8.40 3.50
N GLU A 9 1.12 -7.19 3.98
CA GLU A 9 -0.07 -6.93 4.77
C GLU A 9 -1.35 -7.11 3.95
N LEU A 10 -1.34 -6.65 2.68
CA LEU A 10 -2.43 -6.91 1.75
C LEU A 10 -2.62 -8.40 1.40
N ILE A 11 -1.59 -9.23 1.45
CA ILE A 11 -1.73 -10.66 1.11
C ILE A 11 -2.09 -11.49 2.36
N ALA A 12 -1.44 -11.20 3.48
CA ALA A 12 -1.42 -12.10 4.63
C ALA A 12 -2.34 -11.69 5.80
N ARG A 13 -2.89 -10.46 5.80
CA ARG A 13 -3.64 -9.92 6.96
C ARG A 13 -5.08 -9.54 6.64
N PRO A 14 -6.00 -10.50 6.37
CA PRO A 14 -7.40 -10.23 6.06
C PRO A 14 -8.20 -9.54 7.16
N ASP A 15 -7.67 -9.53 8.37
CA ASP A 15 -8.19 -8.75 9.48
C ASP A 15 -7.96 -7.24 9.34
N VAL A 16 -7.03 -6.81 8.47
CA VAL A 16 -6.75 -5.39 8.22
C VAL A 16 -7.49 -4.90 6.97
N PRO A 17 -8.31 -3.84 7.05
CA PRO A 17 -8.96 -3.26 5.88
C PRO A 17 -7.95 -2.77 4.84
N ALA A 18 -8.11 -3.18 3.58
CA ALA A 18 -7.17 -2.86 2.51
C ALA A 18 -6.93 -1.33 2.36
N GLY A 19 -8.00 -0.53 2.41
CA GLY A 19 -7.87 0.93 2.31
C GLY A 19 -7.08 1.55 3.46
N ALA A 20 -7.20 1.01 4.68
CA ALA A 20 -6.43 1.49 5.83
C ALA A 20 -4.93 1.16 5.66
N ALA A 21 -4.61 -0.07 5.26
CA ALA A 21 -3.23 -0.47 4.98
C ALA A 21 -2.61 0.41 3.89
N ILE A 22 -3.31 0.61 2.76
CA ILE A 22 -2.82 1.44 1.64
C ILE A 22 -2.52 2.87 2.10
N ASN A 23 -3.45 3.50 2.84
CA ASN A 23 -3.28 4.87 3.31
C ASN A 23 -2.03 5.02 4.20
N GLU A 24 -1.83 4.13 5.17
CA GLU A 24 -0.66 4.14 6.05
C GLU A 24 0.66 4.07 5.26
N TYR A 25 0.76 3.15 4.31
CA TYR A 25 1.98 3.01 3.50
C TYR A 25 2.19 4.17 2.52
N VAL A 26 1.13 4.79 2.03
CA VAL A 26 1.20 6.01 1.21
C VAL A 26 1.67 7.21 2.05
N ASP A 27 1.21 7.33 3.29
CA ASP A 27 1.64 8.41 4.18
C ASP A 27 3.09 8.22 4.63
N VAL A 28 3.52 6.98 4.88
CA VAL A 28 4.96 6.66 5.02
C VAL A 28 5.72 7.06 3.75
N ALA A 29 5.21 6.78 2.56
CA ALA A 29 5.90 7.16 1.33
C ALA A 29 6.04 8.70 1.20
N LYS A 30 5.01 9.47 1.51
CA LYS A 30 5.06 10.95 1.52
C LYS A 30 6.05 11.50 2.54
N ALA A 31 6.28 10.82 3.65
CA ALA A 31 7.22 11.27 4.68
C ALA A 31 8.69 11.12 4.28
N PHE A 32 9.01 10.23 3.32
CA PHE A 32 10.39 9.88 2.97
C PHE A 32 10.74 10.06 1.49
N PHE A 33 9.77 10.32 0.61
CA PHE A 33 9.95 10.46 -0.83
C PHE A 33 9.11 11.61 -1.40
N ASP A 34 9.35 11.97 -2.65
CA ASP A 34 8.59 13.01 -3.34
C ASP A 34 7.18 12.53 -3.72
N ASP A 35 6.33 13.48 -4.10
CA ASP A 35 4.93 13.25 -4.46
C ASP A 35 4.74 12.22 -5.58
N ARG A 36 5.71 12.12 -6.51
CA ARG A 36 5.64 11.18 -7.63
C ARG A 36 5.75 9.75 -7.13
N GLU A 37 6.68 9.48 -6.22
CA GLU A 37 6.93 8.20 -5.58
C GLU A 37 5.75 7.81 -4.69
N ALA A 38 5.18 8.74 -3.93
CA ALA A 38 3.99 8.47 -3.12
C ALA A 38 2.77 8.07 -3.98
N LYS A 39 2.54 8.77 -5.11
CA LYS A 39 1.49 8.40 -6.08
C LYS A 39 1.75 7.04 -6.72
N PHE A 40 3.01 6.72 -7.01
CA PHE A 40 3.40 5.40 -7.52
C PHE A 40 3.11 4.29 -6.51
N VAL A 41 3.44 4.49 -5.22
CA VAL A 41 3.10 3.55 -4.14
C VAL A 41 1.59 3.32 -4.06
N ASN A 42 0.79 4.40 -4.07
CA ASN A 42 -0.66 4.28 -4.04
C ASN A 42 -1.19 3.42 -5.20
N GLY A 43 -0.76 3.72 -6.43
CA GLY A 43 -1.22 2.99 -7.61
C GLY A 43 -0.86 1.50 -7.59
N ILE A 44 0.34 1.14 -7.14
CA ILE A 44 0.77 -0.27 -7.05
C ILE A 44 -0.01 -1.02 -5.96
N LEU A 45 -0.19 -0.41 -4.78
CA LEU A 45 -0.90 -1.08 -3.69
C LEU A 45 -2.41 -1.19 -3.97
N ASP A 46 -3.02 -0.20 -4.63
CA ASP A 46 -4.41 -0.28 -5.10
C ASP A 46 -4.61 -1.43 -6.10
N ALA A 47 -3.71 -1.56 -7.08
CA ALA A 47 -3.78 -2.62 -8.07
C ALA A 47 -3.63 -4.00 -7.42
N LEU A 48 -2.67 -4.15 -6.49
CA LEU A 48 -2.47 -5.39 -5.76
C LEU A 48 -3.67 -5.74 -4.88
N ALA A 49 -4.23 -4.78 -4.15
CA ALA A 49 -5.41 -5.01 -3.31
C ALA A 49 -6.59 -5.55 -4.13
N ARG A 50 -6.82 -5.03 -5.34
CA ARG A 50 -7.86 -5.56 -6.24
C ARG A 50 -7.61 -6.99 -6.69
N GLU A 51 -6.35 -7.42 -6.78
CA GLU A 51 -6.00 -8.78 -7.18
C GLU A 51 -6.13 -9.78 -6.03
N VAL A 52 -5.73 -9.40 -4.82
CA VAL A 52 -5.59 -10.33 -3.68
C VAL A 52 -6.71 -10.22 -2.63
N ARG A 53 -7.58 -9.21 -2.72
CA ARG A 53 -8.67 -8.93 -1.75
C ARG A 53 -10.07 -8.88 -2.38
N ALA A 54 -10.22 -9.20 -3.67
CA ALA A 54 -11.53 -9.24 -4.33
C ALA A 54 -12.47 -10.28 -3.71
#